data_AF-K1TF35-F1
#
_entry.id   AF-K1TF35-F1
#
_cell.length_a   1.000
_cell.length_b   1.000
_cell.length_c   1.000
_cell.angle_alpha   90.00
_cell.angle_beta   90.00
_cell.angle_gamma   90.00
#
_symmetry.space_group_name_H-M   'P 1'
#
loop_
_entity.id
_entity.type
_entity.pdbx_description
1 polymer ?
#
loop_
_entity_poly.entity_id
_entity_poly.type
_entity_poly.pdbx_seq_one_letter_code
_entity_poly.pdbx_strand_id
1 'polypeptide(L)' 'MREAEGCTVKKNVIECNCVTGDYSMLLEVLFESTMELDRFIGELQYFGRTKTLIVFSTSVEHRGVEL' A
#
# COMPACT_ATOMS: atom_id res chain seq x y z
N MET A 1 -7.68 -13.28 3.54
CA MET A 1 -8.17 -12.97 2.17
C MET A 1 -9.21 -11.85 2.13
N ARG A 2 -10.17 -11.75 3.07
CA ARG A 2 -11.13 -10.61 3.12
C ARG A 2 -10.49 -9.22 3.27
N GLU A 3 -9.31 -9.14 3.87
CA GLU A 3 -8.59 -7.88 4.12
C GLU A 3 -8.05 -7.24 2.83
N ALA A 4 -7.62 -8.06 1.86
CA ALA A 4 -7.10 -7.58 0.59
C ALA A 4 -8.21 -6.99 -0.30
N GLU A 5 -9.40 -7.61 -0.31
CA GLU A 5 -10.56 -7.14 -1.08
C GLU A 5 -11.05 -5.76 -0.62
N GLY A 6 -11.00 -5.48 0.68
CA GLY A 6 -11.37 -4.15 1.21
C GLY A 6 -10.41 -3.05 0.77
N CYS A 7 -9.15 -3.41 0.51
CA CYS A 7 -8.13 -2.45 0.14
C CYS A 7 -8.01 -2.23 -1.38
N THR A 8 -8.10 -3.28 -2.19
CA THR A 8 -7.96 -3.19 -3.66
C THR A 8 -9.10 -2.44 -4.37
N VAL A 9 -10.22 -2.20 -3.69
CA VAL A 9 -11.33 -1.39 -4.23
C VAL A 9 -11.05 0.12 -4.14
N LYS A 10 -10.05 0.54 -3.38
CA LYS A 10 -9.72 1.97 -3.20
C LYS A 10 -8.84 2.45 -4.36
N LYS A 11 -9.30 3.49 -5.06
CA LYS A 11 -8.62 4.09 -6.24
C LYS A 11 -7.17 4.52 -5.98
N ASN A 12 -6.84 4.83 -4.73
CA ASN A 12 -5.52 5.29 -4.33
C ASN A 12 -4.50 4.16 -4.16
N VAL A 13 -4.91 2.89 -4.24
CA VAL A 13 -4.02 1.73 -4.19
C VAL A 13 -3.58 1.39 -5.62
N ILE A 14 -2.28 1.51 -5.88
CA ILE A 14 -1.66 1.19 -7.17
C ILE A 14 -1.23 -0.28 -7.21
N GLU A 15 -0.71 -0.77 -6.10
CA GLU A 15 -0.22 -2.14 -5.97
C GLU A 15 -0.61 -2.74 -4.63
N CYS A 16 -0.97 -4.02 -4.64
CA CYS A 16 -1.33 -4.78 -3.45
C CYS A 16 -0.84 -6.22 -3.61
N ASN A 17 0.19 -6.58 -2.82
CA ASN A 17 0.82 -7.89 -2.88
C ASN A 17 0.66 -8.61 -1.55
N CYS A 18 0.18 -9.85 -1.59
CA CYS A 18 0.30 -10.77 -0.47
C CYS A 18 1.72 -11.33 -0.48
N VAL A 19 2.48 -11.11 0.59
CA VAL A 19 3.88 -11.54 0.68
C VAL A 19 4.08 -12.48 1.86
N THR A 20 5.11 -13.32 1.75
CA THR A 20 5.63 -14.10 2.89
C THR A 20 6.60 -13.24 3.68
N GLY A 21 6.46 -13.19 5.01
CA GLY A 21 7.35 -12.41 5.88
C GLY A 21 6.63 -11.88 7.10
N ASP A 22 7.22 -10.85 7.74
CA ASP A 22 6.68 -10.23 8.96
C ASP A 22 5.34 -9.50 8.73
N TYR A 23 5.06 -9.11 7.48
CA TYR A 23 3.81 -8.50 7.07
C TYR A 23 3.15 -9.38 6.02
N SER A 24 1.83 -9.57 6.14
CA SER A 24 1.05 -10.38 5.21
C SER A 24 0.79 -9.69 3.87
N MET A 25 0.87 -8.35 3.83
CA MET A 25 0.58 -7.55 2.65
C MET A 25 1.51 -6.36 2.53
N LEU A 26 1.91 -6.06 1.29
CA LEU A 26 2.56 -4.82 0.90
C LEU A 26 1.62 -4.03 -0.02
N LEU A 27 1.53 -2.73 0.25
CA LEU A 27 0.66 -1.82 -0.47
C LEU A 27 1.46 -0.63 -0.97
N GLU A 28 1.27 -0.29 -2.23
CA GLU A 28 1.70 0.97 -2.81
C GLU A 28 0.47 1.85 -3.03
N VAL A 29 0.51 3.06 -2.47
CA VAL A 29 -0.61 3.98 -2.48
C VAL A 29 -0.17 5.41 -2.79
N LEU A 30 -1.00 6.17 -3.48
CA LEU A 30 -0.77 7.60 -3.77
C LEU A 30 -1.91 8.47 -3.25
N PHE A 31 -1.53 9.52 -2.52
CA PHE A 31 -2.42 10.53 -1.98
C PHE A 31 -1.82 11.92 -2.22
N GLU A 32 -2.68 12.93 -2.41
CA GLU A 32 -2.25 14.31 -2.61
C GLU A 32 -1.77 14.97 -1.31
N SER A 33 -2.20 14.45 -0.15
CA SER A 33 -1.81 14.96 1.16
C SER A 33 -1.60 13.84 2.19
N THR A 34 -0.74 14.13 3.17
CA THR A 34 -0.50 13.22 4.31
C THR A 34 -1.74 13.06 5.19
N MET A 35 -2.67 14.03 5.20
CA MET A 35 -3.92 13.93 5.94
C MET A 35 -4.87 12.87 5.36
N GLU A 36 -4.95 12.76 4.04
CA GLU A 36 -5.76 11.72 3.40
C GLU A 36 -5.13 10.34 3.57
N LEU A 37 -3.80 10.26 3.47
CA LEU A 37 -3.05 9.05 3.77
C LEU A 37 -3.29 8.59 5.22
N ASP A 38 -3.24 9.49 6.20
CA ASP A 38 -3.48 9.16 7.61
C ASP A 38 -4.89 8.59 7.84
N ARG A 39 -5.91 9.19 7.23
CA ARG A 39 -7.29 8.65 7.26
C ARG A 39 -7.36 7.24 6.70
N PHE A 40 -6.71 7.01 5.56
CA PHE A 40 -6.66 5.69 4.93
C PHE A 40 -5.94 4.66 5.81
N ILE A 41 -4.81 5.03 6.42
CA ILE A 41 -4.10 4.16 7.37
C ILE A 41 -4.99 3.85 8.58
N GLY A 42 -5.74 4.82 9.08
CA GLY A 42 -6.69 4.62 10.16
C GLY A 42 -7.77 3.59 9.84
N GLU A 43 -8.30 3.58 8.61
CA GLU A 43 -9.21 2.52 8.13
C GLU A 43 -8.52 1.15 8.11
N LEU A 44 -7.25 1.09 7.68
CA LEU A 44 -6.50 -0.17 7.61
C LEU A 44 -6.12 -0.74 8.99
N GLN A 45 -5.93 0.13 9.98
CA GLN A 45 -5.60 -0.29 11.34
C GLN A 45 -6.68 -1.17 11.99
N TYR A 46 -7.92 -1.12 11.49
CA TYR A 46 -8.97 -2.06 11.87
C TYR A 46 -8.61 -3.52 11.56
N PHE A 47 -7.90 -3.75 10.45
CA PHE A 47 -7.54 -5.09 9.99
C PHE A 47 -6.22 -5.59 10.61
N GLY A 48 -5.35 -4.69 11.06
CA GLY A 48 -4.11 -5.09 11.71
C GLY A 48 -3.11 -3.96 11.87
N ARG A 49 -1.91 -4.31 12.31
CA ARG A 49 -0.82 -3.34 12.44
C ARG A 49 -0.30 -2.94 11.08
N THR A 50 -0.16 -1.65 10.86
CA THR A 50 0.40 -1.07 9.64
C THR A 50 1.77 -0.48 9.92
N LYS A 51 2.63 -0.45 8.90
CA LYS A 51 3.89 0.29 8.89
C LYS A 51 3.94 1.08 7.59
N THR A 52 3.99 2.39 7.70
CA THR A 52 3.97 3.30 6.54
C THR A 52 5.36 3.84 6.26
N LEU A 53 5.77 3.78 5.00
CA LEU A 53 7.01 4.38 4.51
C LEU A 53 6.64 5.45 3.48
N ILE A 54 7.16 6.67 3.63
CA ILE A 54 6.92 7.76 2.69
C ILE A 54 8.06 7.80 1.67
N VAL A 55 7.72 7.63 0.39
CA VAL A 55 8.68 7.75 -0.71
C VAL A 55 8.93 9.22 -0.99
N PHE A 56 10.16 9.69 -0.74
CA PHE A 56 10.57 11.07 -1.05
C PHE A 56 11.04 11.25 -2.49
N SER A 57 11.60 10.19 -3.08
CA SER A 57 12.11 10.20 -4.46
C SER A 57 12.21 8.78 -5.01
N THR A 58 11.87 8.62 -6.27
CA THR A 58 12.04 7.35 -7.01
C THR A 58 13.29 7.45 -7.86
N SER A 59 14.35 6.71 -7.50
CA SER A 59 15.63 6.76 -8.25
C SER A 59 15.61 5.90 -9.51
N VAL A 60 14.75 4.88 -9.55
CA VAL A 60 14.60 3.96 -10.66
C VAL A 60 13.12 3.66 -10.83
N GLU A 61 12.58 3.98 -12.01
CA GLU A 61 11.19 3.69 -12.35
C GLU A 61 10.91 2.19 -12.43
N HIS A 62 9.63 1.82 -12.41
CA HIS A 62 9.20 0.42 -12.57
C HIS A 62 9.72 -0.14 -13.88
N ARG A 63 10.71 -1.03 -13.80
CA ARG A 63 11.24 -1.79 -14.94
C ARG A 63 10.44 -3.08 -15.04
N GLY A 64 9.84 -3.31 -16.22
CA GLY A 64 9.24 -4.60 -16.53
C GLY A 64 10.28 -5.71 -16.47
N VAL A 65 9.82 -6.96 -16.54
CA VAL A 65 10.71 -8.11 -16.70
C VAL A 65 11.20 -8.13 -18.14
N GLU A 66 12.52 -8.10 -18.35
CA GLU A 66 13.10 -8.50 -19.63
C GLU A 66 12.97 -10.02 -19.75
N LEU A 67 12.23 -10.46 -20.76
CA LEU A 67 11.96 -11.88 -21.04
C LEU A 67 13.10 -12.54 -21.81
#